data_AF-A0AAE2CGZ4-F1
#
_entry.id   AF-A0AAE2CGZ4-F1
#
_cell.length_a   1.000
_cell.length_b   1.000
_cell.length_c   1.000
_cell.angle_alpha   90.00
_cell.angle_beta   90.00
_cell.angle_gamma   90.00
#
_symmetry.space_group_name_H-M   'P 1'
#
loop_
_entity.id
_entity.type
_entity.pdbx_description
1 polymer ?
#
loop_
_entity_poly.entity_id
_entity_poly.type
_entity_poly.pdbx_seq_one_letter_code
_entity_poly.pdbx_strand_id
1 'polypeptide(L)'
;MADGTRLKEIIDGRPPSISYIEFPRFNGDEPKGWIRKCHWYFEVVYTIPEDQKISLASIYLEGKAELWFQGWVNGKCTPSWQHFVESVYERFEGVDPGAMLGEFNTLQQGTGTIEQYLERFEELKSHVMIFHSDFPESYYVTCFSMG
;
A
#
# COMPACT_ATOMS: atom_id res chain seq x y z
N MET A 1 -9.21 27.20 -48.24
CA MET A 1 -10.38 26.75 -47.49
C MET A 1 -10.14 25.29 -47.12
N ALA A 2 -9.62 25.04 -45.92
CA ALA A 2 -9.34 23.69 -45.44
C ALA A 2 -10.61 23.11 -44.80
N ASP A 3 -10.99 21.93 -45.27
CA ASP A 3 -12.22 21.21 -44.95
C ASP A 3 -12.31 20.84 -43.46
N GLY A 4 -13.36 21.35 -42.80
CA GLY A 4 -13.66 21.12 -41.38
C GLY A 4 -14.05 19.68 -41.03
N THR A 5 -14.02 18.77 -42.00
CA THR A 5 -14.26 17.33 -41.81
C THR A 5 -13.04 16.63 -41.19
N ARG A 6 -11.82 17.10 -41.50
CA ARG A 6 -10.56 16.48 -41.03
C ARG A 6 -10.26 16.65 -39.54
N LEU A 7 -10.86 17.65 -38.90
CA LEU A 7 -10.73 17.86 -37.45
C LEU A 7 -11.65 16.96 -36.62
N LYS A 8 -12.71 16.40 -37.21
CA LYS A 8 -13.68 15.55 -36.51
C LYS A 8 -13.14 14.12 -36.37
N GLU A 9 -12.42 13.62 -37.37
CA GLU A 9 -11.80 12.30 -37.37
C GLU A 9 -10.63 12.16 -36.37
N ILE A 10 -9.98 13.26 -35.98
CA ILE A 10 -8.92 13.23 -34.94
C ILE A 10 -9.53 13.02 -33.54
N ILE A 11 -10.77 13.45 -33.32
CA ILE A 11 -11.45 13.36 -32.03
C ILE A 11 -12.12 11.99 -31.87
N ASP A 12 -12.52 11.36 -32.98
CA ASP A 12 -13.24 10.07 -33.01
C ASP A 12 -12.31 8.84 -32.96
N GLY A 13 -10.99 9.05 -32.99
CA GLY A 13 -9.97 7.99 -32.84
C GLY A 13 -9.46 7.79 -31.42
N ARG A 14 -10.03 8.47 -30.42
CA ARG A 14 -9.63 8.28 -29.02
C ARG A 14 -10.16 6.91 -28.57
N PRO A 15 -9.30 5.94 -28.17
CA PRO A 15 -9.79 4.76 -27.47
C PRO A 15 -10.69 5.23 -26.32
N PRO A 16 -11.78 4.50 -25.99
CA PRO A 16 -12.78 4.94 -25.03
C PRO A 16 -12.03 5.47 -23.82
N SER A 17 -12.28 6.74 -23.50
CA SER A 17 -11.50 7.47 -22.50
C SER A 17 -11.32 6.57 -21.29
N ILE A 18 -10.11 6.01 -21.15
CA ILE A 18 -9.62 5.61 -19.84
C ILE A 18 -9.66 6.95 -19.12
N SER A 19 -10.73 7.13 -18.34
CA SER A 19 -10.92 8.29 -17.49
C SER A 19 -9.59 8.54 -16.82
N TYR A 20 -9.07 9.74 -16.89
CA TYR A 20 -7.87 10.10 -16.15
C TYR A 20 -8.11 9.71 -14.69
N ILE A 21 -7.45 8.63 -14.26
CA ILE A 21 -7.52 8.17 -12.87
C ILE A 21 -6.50 9.03 -12.15
N GLU A 22 -6.97 9.86 -11.21
CA GLU A 22 -6.08 10.65 -10.37
C GLU A 22 -5.33 9.73 -9.40
N PHE A 23 -4.06 10.04 -9.15
CA PHE A 23 -3.29 9.34 -8.13
C PHE A 23 -3.88 9.63 -6.74
N PRO A 24 -3.99 8.63 -5.85
CA PRO A 24 -4.61 8.81 -4.54
C PRO A 24 -3.79 9.76 -3.64
N ARG A 25 -4.46 10.75 -3.05
CA ARG A 25 -3.89 11.64 -2.03
C ARG A 25 -3.81 10.95 -0.67
N PHE A 26 -2.84 11.36 0.15
CA PHE A 26 -2.66 10.83 1.50
C PHE A 26 -2.29 11.91 2.49
N ASN A 27 -3.19 12.10 3.47
CA ASN A 27 -3.00 12.99 4.60
C ASN A 27 -2.50 12.25 5.85
N GLY A 28 -2.26 10.94 5.77
CA GLY A 28 -1.89 10.10 6.91
C GLY A 28 -3.04 9.30 7.55
N ASP A 29 -4.23 9.30 6.96
CA ASP A 29 -5.38 8.50 7.41
C ASP A 29 -5.57 7.28 6.48
N GLU A 30 -6.03 6.16 7.04
CA GLU A 30 -6.26 4.88 6.34
C GLU A 30 -5.09 4.42 5.43
N PRO A 31 -3.86 4.29 5.97
CA PRO A 31 -2.67 3.97 5.17
C PRO A 31 -2.82 2.64 4.40
N LYS A 32 -3.44 1.61 4.98
CA LYS A 32 -3.74 0.35 4.28
C LYS A 32 -4.57 0.56 3.01
N GLY A 33 -5.60 1.40 3.10
CA GLY A 33 -6.44 1.76 1.97
C GLY A 33 -5.67 2.56 0.91
N TRP A 34 -4.82 3.49 1.34
CA TRP A 34 -4.01 4.31 0.43
C TRP A 34 -2.96 3.48 -0.32
N ILE A 35 -2.17 2.65 0.38
CA ILE A 35 -1.16 1.78 -0.23
C ILE A 35 -1.78 0.84 -1.26
N ARG A 36 -2.94 0.26 -0.97
CA ARG A 36 -3.67 -0.58 -1.93
C ARG A 36 -4.02 0.18 -3.22
N LYS A 37 -4.47 1.44 -3.11
CA LYS A 37 -4.76 2.29 -4.28
C LYS A 37 -3.48 2.62 -5.06
N CYS A 38 -2.36 2.87 -4.37
CA CYS A 38 -1.05 3.08 -5.01
C CYS A 38 -0.61 1.84 -5.81
N HIS A 39 -0.66 0.64 -5.23
CA HIS A 39 -0.34 -0.60 -5.95
C HIS A 39 -1.20 -0.78 -7.19
N TRP A 40 -2.51 -0.59 -7.06
CA TRP A 40 -3.43 -0.68 -8.20
C TRP A 40 -3.07 0.33 -9.29
N TYR A 41 -2.75 1.57 -8.93
CA TYR A 41 -2.31 2.60 -9.87
C TYR A 41 -1.01 2.21 -10.58
N PHE A 42 -0.02 1.76 -9.82
CA PHE A 42 1.31 1.42 -10.32
C PHE A 42 1.31 0.20 -11.22
N GLU A 43 0.46 -0.79 -10.99
CA GLU A 43 0.51 -2.07 -11.70
C GLU A 43 -0.58 -2.20 -12.77
N VAL A 44 -1.76 -1.64 -12.54
CA VAL A 44 -2.94 -1.85 -13.40
C VAL A 44 -3.17 -0.67 -14.34
N VAL A 45 -2.94 0.57 -13.88
CA VAL A 45 -3.31 1.76 -14.68
C VAL A 45 -2.18 2.24 -15.58
N TYR A 46 -0.96 2.39 -15.04
CA TYR A 46 0.12 3.10 -15.75
C TYR A 46 1.49 2.38 -15.78
N THR A 47 1.65 1.22 -15.14
CA THR A 47 2.94 0.48 -15.05
C THR A 47 4.11 1.39 -14.66
N ILE A 48 4.15 1.82 -13.40
CA ILE A 48 5.15 2.77 -12.90
C ILE A 48 6.46 2.05 -12.50
N PRO A 49 7.63 2.51 -12.98
CA PRO A 49 8.93 1.97 -12.58
C PRO A 49 9.18 2.07 -11.06
N GLU A 50 9.86 1.08 -10.50
CA GLU A 50 10.09 0.95 -9.05
C GLU A 50 10.76 2.21 -8.43
N ASP A 51 11.75 2.77 -9.13
CA ASP A 51 12.50 3.97 -8.75
C ASP A 51 11.67 5.27 -8.82
N GLN A 52 10.52 5.24 -9.50
CA GLN A 52 9.62 6.38 -9.64
C GLN A 52 8.44 6.34 -8.68
N LYS A 53 8.13 5.19 -8.07
CA LYS A 53 6.95 5.01 -7.20
C LYS A 53 6.93 5.98 -6.03
N ILE A 54 8.03 6.08 -5.29
CA ILE A 54 8.13 6.98 -4.13
C ILE A 54 8.05 8.45 -4.57
N SER A 55 8.76 8.80 -5.64
CA SER A 55 8.74 10.15 -6.19
C SER A 55 7.33 10.57 -6.59
N LEU A 56 6.58 9.69 -7.28
CA LEU A 56 5.19 9.94 -7.63
C LEU A 56 4.30 10.04 -6.39
N ALA A 57 4.39 9.10 -5.46
CA ALA A 57 3.58 9.11 -4.23
C ALA A 57 3.82 10.37 -3.40
N SER A 58 5.06 10.86 -3.34
CA SER A 58 5.46 12.05 -2.56
C SER A 58 4.74 13.33 -3.01
N ILE A 59 4.38 13.45 -4.29
CA ILE A 59 3.68 14.61 -4.86
C ILE A 59 2.25 14.72 -4.32
N TYR A 60 1.65 13.60 -3.90
CA TYR A 60 0.26 13.51 -3.43
C TYR A 60 0.16 13.30 -1.92
N LEU A 61 1.28 13.51 -1.19
CA LEU A 61 1.26 13.59 0.27
C LEU A 61 0.77 14.98 0.69
N GLU A 62 -0.06 15.02 1.72
CA GLU A 62 -0.67 16.24 2.22
C GLU A 62 -0.60 16.29 3.76
N GLY A 63 -0.67 17.50 4.32
CA GLY A 63 -0.79 17.70 5.76
C GLY A 63 0.31 17.01 6.58
N LYS A 64 -0.08 16.18 7.57
CA LYS A 64 0.88 15.49 8.45
C LYS A 64 1.76 14.48 7.71
N ALA A 65 1.29 13.91 6.59
CA ALA A 65 2.06 12.95 5.80
C ALA A 65 3.19 13.62 5.02
N GLU A 66 2.93 14.79 4.43
CA GLU A 66 3.94 15.57 3.73
C GLU A 66 5.07 15.99 4.68
N LEU A 67 4.71 16.54 5.86
CA LEU A 67 5.69 16.96 6.87
C LEU A 67 6.56 15.79 7.36
N TRP A 68 5.95 14.62 7.59
CA TRP A 68 6.69 13.42 7.97
C TRP A 68 7.65 12.96 6.87
N PHE A 69 7.21 12.98 5.61
CA PHE A 69 8.02 12.52 4.49
C PHE A 69 9.30 13.33 4.31
N GLN A 70 9.25 14.65 4.51
CA GLN A 70 10.42 15.52 4.46
C GLN A 70 11.51 15.10 5.47
N GLY A 71 11.11 14.69 6.67
CA GLY A 71 12.04 14.16 7.68
C GLY A 71 12.50 12.74 7.35
N TRP A 72 11.59 11.90 6.85
CA TRP A 72 11.87 10.51 6.52
C TRP A 72 12.85 10.34 5.35
N VAL A 73 12.76 11.18 4.32
CA VAL A 73 13.61 11.10 3.12
C VAL A 73 15.00 11.69 3.37
N ASN A 74 15.15 12.55 4.37
CA ASN A 74 16.41 13.22 4.66
C ASN A 74 17.50 12.20 5.04
N GLY A 75 18.60 12.18 4.29
CA GLY A 75 19.72 11.26 4.49
C GLY A 75 19.52 9.84 3.92
N LYS A 76 18.41 9.54 3.23
CA LYS A 76 18.23 8.29 2.50
C LYS A 76 18.65 8.45 1.04
N CYS A 77 19.62 7.65 0.57
CA CYS A 77 20.11 7.73 -0.81
C CYS A 77 19.09 7.21 -1.83
N THR A 78 18.47 6.04 -1.57
CA THR A 78 17.52 5.39 -2.48
C THR A 78 16.66 4.36 -1.73
N PRO A 79 15.58 4.77 -1.03
CA PRO A 79 14.69 3.81 -0.38
C PRO A 79 13.89 3.01 -1.43
N SER A 80 13.60 1.74 -1.15
CA SER A 80 12.68 0.93 -1.96
C SER A 80 11.23 1.28 -1.63
N TRP A 81 10.29 1.02 -2.56
CA TRP A 81 8.87 1.20 -2.29
C TRP A 81 8.43 0.40 -1.06
N GLN A 82 8.91 -0.84 -0.93
CA GLN A 82 8.63 -1.69 0.22
C GLN A 82 9.02 -1.02 1.55
N HIS A 83 10.23 -0.46 1.63
CA HIS A 83 10.67 0.24 2.84
C HIS A 83 9.84 1.50 3.14
N PHE A 84 9.38 2.18 2.09
CA PHE A 84 8.44 3.29 2.24
C PHE A 84 7.09 2.82 2.78
N VAL A 85 6.54 1.71 2.29
CA VAL A 85 5.30 1.10 2.79
C VAL A 85 5.42 0.77 4.28
N GLU A 86 6.46 0.03 4.68
CA GLU A 86 6.73 -0.32 6.09
C GLU A 86 6.73 0.93 6.98
N SER A 87 7.47 1.97 6.55
CA SER A 87 7.59 3.22 7.31
C SER A 87 6.26 3.99 7.41
N VAL A 88 5.40 3.90 6.39
CA VAL A 88 4.05 4.48 6.42
C VAL A 88 3.18 3.76 7.46
N TYR A 89 3.23 2.42 7.53
CA TYR A 89 2.49 1.67 8.53
C TYR A 89 2.99 1.94 9.95
N GLU A 90 4.31 1.93 10.18
CA GLU A 90 4.89 2.29 11.48
C GLU A 90 4.43 3.67 11.92
N ARG A 91 4.45 4.65 11.01
CA ARG A 91 4.13 6.05 11.35
C ARG A 91 2.65 6.29 11.60
N PHE A 92 1.78 5.75 10.74
CA PHE A 92 0.37 6.15 10.65
C PHE A 92 -0.61 5.10 11.21
N GLU A 93 -0.21 3.84 11.36
CA GLU A 93 -0.98 2.84 12.11
C GLU A 93 -0.38 2.55 13.50
N GLY A 94 0.82 3.07 13.79
CA GLY A 94 1.48 2.82 15.08
C GLY A 94 1.89 1.35 15.25
N VAL A 95 2.08 0.64 14.14
CA VAL A 95 2.52 -0.76 14.15
C VAL A 95 4.00 -0.80 14.52
N ASP A 96 4.32 -1.42 15.65
CA ASP A 96 5.69 -1.83 15.97
C ASP A 96 5.91 -3.25 15.41
N PRO A 97 6.84 -3.45 14.45
CA PRO A 97 7.00 -4.75 13.79
C PRO A 97 7.35 -5.88 14.75
N GLY A 98 8.16 -5.60 15.77
CA GLY A 98 8.60 -6.59 16.75
C GLY A 98 7.47 -7.02 17.68
N ALA A 99 6.72 -6.07 18.21
CA ALA A 99 5.56 -6.33 19.06
C ALA A 99 4.46 -7.07 18.29
N MET A 100 4.18 -6.64 17.06
CA MET A 100 3.17 -7.24 16.20
C MET A 100 3.53 -8.69 15.83
N LEU A 101 4.79 -8.97 15.48
CA LEU A 101 5.25 -10.34 15.23
C LEU A 101 5.20 -11.20 16.49
N GLY A 102 5.53 -10.64 17.65
CA GLY A 102 5.42 -11.32 18.95
C GLY A 102 3.98 -11.70 19.27
N GLU A 103 3.04 -10.77 19.07
CA GLU A 103 1.61 -11.03 19.25
C GLU A 103 1.11 -12.12 18.29
N PHE A 104 1.47 -12.03 17.00
CA PHE A 104 1.08 -13.02 16.01
C PHE A 104 1.55 -14.44 16.35
N ASN A 105 2.80 -14.59 16.80
CA ASN A 105 3.37 -15.89 17.16
C ASN A 105 2.80 -16.50 18.45
N THR A 106 2.21 -15.67 19.31
CA THR A 106 1.68 -16.09 20.61
C THR A 106 0.15 -16.06 20.65
N LEU A 107 -0.50 -15.74 19.53
CA LEU A 107 -1.95 -15.73 19.42
C LEU A 107 -2.49 -17.14 19.68
N GLN A 108 -3.52 -17.22 20.52
CA GLN A 108 -4.20 -18.45 20.90
C GLN A 108 -5.71 -18.19 20.95
N GLN A 109 -6.53 -19.16 20.56
CA GLN A 109 -7.99 -19.06 20.67
C GLN A 109 -8.44 -18.88 22.13
N GLY A 110 -7.77 -19.58 23.06
CA GLY A 110 -8.12 -19.56 24.48
C GLY A 110 -9.56 -20.00 24.75
N THR A 111 -10.33 -19.17 25.46
CA THR A 111 -11.75 -19.42 25.76
C THR A 111 -12.71 -18.70 24.79
N GLY A 112 -12.19 -18.04 23.76
CA GLY A 112 -12.97 -17.31 22.76
C GLY A 112 -13.59 -18.22 21.69
N THR A 113 -14.38 -17.63 20.80
CA THR A 113 -14.92 -18.38 19.64
C THR A 113 -13.88 -18.48 18.53
N ILE A 114 -14.06 -19.46 17.64
CA ILE A 114 -13.17 -19.64 16.49
C ILE A 114 -13.23 -18.41 15.57
N GLU A 115 -14.40 -17.79 15.44
CA GLU A 115 -14.59 -16.60 14.62
C GLU A 115 -13.78 -15.40 15.13
N GLN A 116 -13.76 -15.18 16.44
CA GLN A 116 -12.98 -14.09 17.06
C GLN A 116 -11.47 -14.33 16.88
N TYR A 117 -11.04 -15.58 17.05
CA TYR A 117 -9.65 -15.96 16.80
C TYR A 117 -9.26 -15.76 15.34
N LEU A 118 -10.10 -16.21 14.40
CA LEU A 118 -9.87 -16.07 12.97
C LEU A 118 -9.76 -14.60 12.55
N GLU A 119 -10.68 -13.75 13.02
CA GLU A 119 -10.65 -12.30 12.72
C GLU A 119 -9.34 -11.67 13.20
N ARG A 120 -8.93 -11.95 14.45
CA ARG A 120 -7.67 -11.42 14.98
C ARG A 120 -6.44 -11.98 14.25
N PHE A 121 -6.46 -13.26 13.91
CA PHE A 121 -5.38 -13.91 13.16
C PHE A 121 -5.22 -13.28 11.78
N GLU A 122 -6.31 -13.05 11.04
CA GLU A 122 -6.27 -12.41 9.72
C GLU A 122 -5.77 -10.97 9.79
N GLU A 123 -6.20 -10.22 10.81
CA GLU A 123 -5.73 -8.86 11.06
C GLU A 123 -4.21 -8.83 11.27
N LEU A 124 -3.71 -9.60 12.25
CA LEU A 124 -2.28 -9.67 12.56
C LEU A 124 -1.46 -10.24 11.39
N LYS A 125 -1.95 -11.28 10.70
CA LYS A 125 -1.33 -11.81 9.48
C LYS A 125 -1.16 -10.70 8.43
N SER A 126 -2.20 -9.88 8.24
CA SER A 126 -2.13 -8.78 7.27
C SER A 126 -1.05 -7.76 7.61
N HIS A 127 -0.76 -7.56 8.91
CA HIS A 127 0.35 -6.72 9.36
C HIS A 127 1.70 -7.41 9.19
N VAL A 128 1.85 -8.67 9.60
CA VAL A 128 3.10 -9.44 9.45
C VAL A 128 3.55 -9.46 8.00
N MET A 129 2.63 -9.66 7.06
CA MET A 129 2.94 -9.72 5.62
C MET A 129 3.51 -8.41 5.06
N ILE A 130 3.29 -7.26 5.72
CA ILE A 130 3.87 -5.98 5.30
C ILE A 130 5.37 -5.94 5.59
N PHE A 131 5.81 -6.51 6.72
CA PHE A 131 7.22 -6.44 7.16
C PHE A 131 7.99 -7.73 6.85
N HIS A 132 7.28 -8.84 6.62
CA HIS A 132 7.83 -10.18 6.38
C HIS A 132 7.21 -10.81 5.14
N SER A 133 7.39 -10.16 4.00
CA SER A 133 6.93 -10.67 2.70
C SER A 133 7.65 -11.95 2.26
N ASP A 134 8.77 -12.28 2.91
CA ASP A 134 9.59 -13.47 2.66
C ASP A 134 9.06 -14.74 3.35
N PHE A 135 8.12 -14.62 4.30
CA PHE A 135 7.60 -15.77 5.01
C PHE A 135 6.73 -16.66 4.10
N PRO A 136 6.97 -17.99 4.09
CA PRO A 136 6.18 -18.91 3.28
C PRO A 136 4.78 -19.08 3.86
N GLU A 137 3.81 -19.46 3.02
CA GLU A 137 2.44 -19.73 3.45
C GLU A 137 2.37 -20.76 4.60
N SER A 138 3.26 -21.76 4.59
CA SER A 138 3.36 -22.79 5.62
C SER A 138 3.64 -22.25 7.02
N TYR A 139 4.33 -21.12 7.15
CA TYR A 139 4.54 -20.45 8.44
C TYR A 139 3.20 -20.02 9.04
N TYR A 140 2.37 -19.33 8.27
CA TYR A 140 1.06 -18.88 8.72
C TYR A 140 0.12 -20.04 9.05
N VAL A 141 0.11 -21.11 8.24
CA VAL A 141 -0.69 -22.32 8.53
C VAL A 141 -0.24 -22.97 9.85
N THR A 142 1.06 -23.00 10.11
CA THR A 142 1.61 -23.56 11.35
C THR A 142 1.20 -22.72 12.55
N CYS A 143 1.36 -21.39 12.49
CA CYS A 143 0.89 -20.48 13.54
C CYS A 143 -0.61 -20.63 13.81
N PHE A 144 -1.44 -20.66 12.75
CA PHE A 144 -2.88 -20.83 12.88
C PHE A 144 -3.27 -22.14 13.59
N SER A 145 -2.53 -23.21 13.31
CA SER A 145 -2.81 -24.54 13.87
C SER A 145 -2.32 -24.72 15.31
N MET A 146 -1.37 -23.89 15.75
CA MET A 146 -0.80 -23.92 17.10
C MET A 146 -1.52 -22.99 18.08
N GLY A 147 -2.27 -22.01 17.58
CA GLY A 147 -3.11 -21.09 18.34
C GLY A 147 -4.51 -21.63 18.58
#